data_AF-A0A8X6WKT5-F1
#
_entry.id   AF-A0A8X6WKT5-F1
#
_cell.length_a   1.000
_cell.length_b   1.000
_cell.length_c   1.000
_cell.angle_alpha   90.00
_cell.angle_beta   90.00
_cell.angle_gamma   90.00
#
_symmetry.space_group_name_H-M   'P 1'
#
loop_
_entity.id
_entity.type
_entity.pdbx_description
1 polymer ?
#
loop_
_entity_poly.entity_id
_entity_poly.type
_entity_poly.pdbx_seq_one_letter_code
_entity_poly.pdbx_strand_id
1 'polypeptide(L)'
;MKSLSITQPQQEECNTIIDDNGQISSDNKTSANLLGSYYQKTSKLNFNAMDKDTENYARKLVHGCRSSEHGIPIFKEFFTMQELNMALSNLDPSKSPGPDNIHGQMISRLSDWGKKSLLEIFNLS
;
A
#
# COMPACT_ATOMS: atom_id res chain seq x y z
N MET A 1 19.64 -40.96 -26.89
CA MET A 1 18.29 -40.37 -27.10
C MET A 1 17.89 -39.66 -25.82
N LYS A 2 17.83 -38.32 -25.82
CA LYS A 2 17.21 -37.52 -24.76
C LYS A 2 16.23 -36.59 -25.45
N SER A 3 14.94 -36.90 -25.35
CA SER A 3 13.86 -36.06 -25.86
C SER A 3 13.81 -34.77 -25.03
N LEU A 4 14.00 -33.63 -25.68
CA LEU A 4 13.71 -32.33 -25.08
C LEU A 4 12.20 -32.24 -24.89
N SER A 5 11.79 -32.22 -23.64
CA SER A 5 10.40 -32.00 -23.22
C SER A 5 9.89 -30.69 -23.81
N ILE A 6 8.79 -30.78 -24.56
CA ILE A 6 8.03 -29.64 -25.06
C ILE A 6 7.48 -28.91 -23.84
N THR A 7 8.04 -27.73 -23.54
CA THR A 7 7.43 -26.79 -22.60
C THR A 7 6.13 -26.31 -23.24
N GLN A 8 4.99 -26.77 -22.72
CA GLN A 8 3.70 -26.18 -23.06
C GLN A 8 3.76 -24.69 -22.72
N PRO A 9 3.32 -23.78 -23.60
CA PRO A 9 3.22 -22.38 -23.24
C PRO A 9 2.30 -22.28 -22.01
N GLN A 10 2.77 -21.58 -20.97
CA GLN A 10 1.93 -21.22 -19.85
C GLN A 10 0.70 -20.52 -20.44
N GLN A 11 -0.45 -21.19 -20.37
CA GLN A 11 -1.72 -20.61 -20.72
C GLN A 11 -1.94 -19.50 -19.70
N GLU A 12 -1.64 -18.25 -20.08
CA GLU A 12 -2.05 -17.09 -19.31
C GLU A 12 -3.56 -17.24 -19.10
N GLU A 13 -3.99 -17.41 -17.85
CA GLU A 13 -5.40 -17.43 -17.48
C GLU A 13 -5.97 -16.03 -17.74
N CYS A 14 -6.30 -15.76 -18.99
CA CYS A 14 -6.90 -14.51 -19.41
C CYS A 14 -8.38 -14.57 -19.00
N ASN A 15 -8.74 -13.85 -17.94
CA ASN A 15 -10.12 -13.70 -17.46
C ASN A 15 -10.98 -13.04 -18.55
N THR A 16 -11.49 -13.86 -19.46
CA THR A 16 -12.25 -13.43 -20.64
C THR A 16 -13.74 -13.63 -20.37
N ILE A 17 -14.53 -12.62 -20.71
CA ILE A 17 -15.97 -12.64 -20.51
C ILE A 17 -16.66 -12.43 -21.86
N ILE A 18 -17.70 -13.22 -22.11
CA ILE A 18 -18.50 -13.16 -23.33
C ILE A 18 -19.72 -12.29 -23.06
N ASP A 19 -19.95 -11.29 -23.91
CA ASP A 19 -21.13 -10.44 -23.84
C ASP A 19 -22.38 -11.10 -24.43
N ASP A 20 -23.54 -10.46 -24.24
CA ASP A 20 -24.83 -10.93 -24.76
C ASP A 20 -24.84 -11.04 -26.31
N ASN A 21 -23.89 -10.41 -27.00
CA ASN A 21 -23.70 -10.44 -28.45
C ASN A 21 -22.65 -11.46 -28.91
N GLY A 22 -22.06 -12.23 -27.99
CA GLY A 22 -21.02 -13.21 -28.26
C GLY A 22 -19.61 -12.62 -28.43
N GLN A 23 -19.38 -11.34 -28.14
CA GLN A 23 -18.05 -10.73 -28.16
C GLN A 23 -17.26 -11.05 -26.89
N ILE A 24 -15.98 -11.37 -27.07
CA ILE A 24 -15.06 -11.72 -25.99
C ILE A 24 -14.33 -10.45 -25.56
N SER A 25 -14.44 -10.10 -24.28
CA SER A 25 -13.63 -9.04 -23.66
C SER A 25 -12.54 -9.66 -22.79
N SER A 26 -11.29 -9.27 -23.02
CA SER A 26 -10.13 -9.62 -22.20
C SER A 26 -9.64 -8.46 -21.32
N ASP A 27 -10.24 -7.26 -21.47
CA ASP A 27 -9.91 -6.09 -20.66
C ASP A 27 -10.64 -6.15 -19.31
N ASN A 28 -9.88 -6.07 -18.21
CA ASN A 28 -10.42 -6.21 -16.86
C ASN A 28 -11.54 -5.22 -16.55
N LYS A 29 -11.43 -3.96 -17.00
CA LYS A 29 -12.45 -2.93 -16.76
C LYS A 29 -13.73 -3.26 -17.50
N THR A 30 -13.62 -3.63 -18.77
CA THR A 30 -14.75 -3.98 -19.62
C THR A 30 -15.45 -5.23 -19.11
N SER A 31 -14.69 -6.27 -18.76
CA SER A 31 -15.16 -7.50 -18.13
C SER A 31 -15.92 -7.22 -16.82
N ALA A 32 -15.37 -6.39 -15.93
CA ALA A 32 -16.04 -6.04 -14.66
C ALA A 32 -17.38 -5.31 -14.88
N ASN A 33 -17.41 -4.37 -15.83
CA ASN A 33 -18.64 -3.64 -16.17
C ASN A 33 -19.72 -4.56 -16.76
N LEU A 34 -19.30 -5.52 -17.59
CA LEU A 34 -20.22 -6.47 -18.20
C LEU A 34 -20.86 -7.37 -17.13
N LEU A 35 -20.05 -7.91 -16.22
CA LEU A 35 -20.54 -8.68 -15.07
C LEU A 35 -21.52 -7.87 -14.23
N GLY A 36 -21.18 -6.62 -13.91
CA GLY A 36 -22.05 -5.72 -13.14
C GLY A 36 -23.40 -5.52 -13.83
N SER A 37 -23.38 -5.29 -15.14
CA SER A 37 -24.59 -5.10 -15.94
C SER A 37 -25.43 -6.38 -16.02
N TYR A 38 -24.81 -7.54 -16.22
CA TYR A 38 -25.51 -8.83 -16.24
C TYR A 38 -26.14 -9.14 -14.87
N TYR A 39 -25.40 -8.91 -13.79
CA TYR A 39 -25.91 -9.10 -12.44
C TYR A 39 -27.08 -8.15 -12.14
N GLN A 40 -26.99 -6.88 -12.54
CA GLN A 40 -28.10 -5.93 -12.38
C GLN A 40 -29.37 -6.39 -13.10
N LYS A 41 -29.25 -6.97 -14.30
CA LYS A 41 -30.40 -7.51 -15.05
C LYS A 41 -31.01 -8.76 -14.39
N THR A 42 -30.18 -9.63 -13.81
CA THR A 42 -30.60 -10.94 -13.29
C THR A 42 -30.92 -10.94 -11.80
N SER A 43 -30.44 -9.95 -11.06
CA SER A 43 -30.62 -9.84 -9.61
C SER A 43 -32.09 -9.64 -9.26
N LYS A 44 -32.55 -10.44 -8.30
CA LYS A 44 -33.88 -10.33 -7.68
C LYS A 44 -33.83 -9.60 -6.34
N LEU A 45 -32.69 -8.97 -6.02
CA LEU A 45 -32.54 -8.22 -4.79
C LEU A 45 -33.42 -6.97 -4.84
N ASN A 46 -34.36 -6.88 -3.90
CA ASN A 46 -35.17 -5.70 -3.70
C ASN A 46 -34.65 -4.98 -2.47
N PHE A 47 -34.08 -3.79 -2.68
CA PHE A 47 -33.65 -2.93 -1.59
C PHE A 47 -34.82 -2.06 -1.13
N ASN A 48 -35.04 -2.00 0.17
CA ASN A 48 -36.02 -1.14 0.81
C ASN A 48 -35.33 0.05 1.51
N ALA A 49 -36.12 0.99 2.05
CA ALA A 49 -35.58 2.17 2.70
C ALA A 49 -34.70 1.85 3.93
N MET A 50 -35.00 0.78 4.66
CA MET A 50 -34.22 0.35 5.84
C MET A 50 -32.86 -0.24 5.45
N ASP A 51 -32.74 -0.84 4.27
CA ASP A 51 -31.45 -1.32 3.75
C ASP A 51 -30.49 -0.15 3.50
N LYS A 52 -31.03 0.98 3.02
CA LYS A 52 -30.26 2.22 2.84
C LYS A 52 -29.80 2.81 4.17
N ASP A 53 -30.63 2.74 5.20
CA ASP A 53 -30.25 3.18 6.55
C ASP A 53 -29.16 2.28 7.15
N THR A 54 -29.28 0.97 6.93
CA THR A 54 -28.28 -0.03 7.34
C THR A 54 -26.96 0.19 6.60
N GLU A 55 -27.00 0.44 5.30
CA GLU A 55 -25.83 0.77 4.48
C GLU A 55 -25.17 2.07 4.97
N ASN A 56 -25.96 3.12 5.23
CA ASN A 56 -25.45 4.39 5.75
C ASN A 56 -24.80 4.22 7.13
N TYR A 57 -25.40 3.44 8.02
CA TYR A 57 -24.85 3.15 9.33
C TYR A 57 -23.52 2.39 9.22
N ALA A 58 -23.47 1.32 8.42
CA ALA A 58 -22.26 0.56 8.17
C ALA A 58 -21.15 1.44 7.56
N ARG A 59 -21.51 2.30 6.60
CA ARG A 59 -20.57 3.23 5.97
C ARG A 59 -20.05 4.26 6.97
N LYS A 60 -20.90 4.78 7.87
CA LYS A 60 -20.50 5.67 8.96
C LYS A 60 -19.55 4.98 9.93
N LEU A 61 -19.77 3.73 10.28
CA LEU A 61 -18.83 2.96 11.12
C LEU A 61 -17.47 2.79 10.43
N VAL A 62 -17.45 2.37 9.16
CA VAL A 62 -16.20 2.21 8.39
C VAL A 62 -15.46 3.54 8.26
N HIS A 63 -16.16 4.64 7.96
CA HIS A 63 -15.54 5.96 7.91
C HIS A 63 -15.10 6.48 9.28
N GLY A 64 -15.86 6.24 10.34
CA GLY A 64 -15.49 6.60 11.71
C GLY A 64 -14.23 5.87 12.17
N CYS A 65 -14.09 4.59 11.82
CA CYS A 65 -12.89 3.80 12.09
C CYS A 65 -11.68 4.19 11.23
N ARG A 66 -11.87 4.90 10.11
CA ARG A 66 -10.77 5.50 9.35
C ARG A 66 -10.21 6.76 10.02
N SER A 67 -10.98 7.38 10.91
CA SER A 67 -10.64 8.64 11.60
C SER A 67 -10.26 8.45 13.06
N SER A 68 -10.31 7.24 13.61
CA SER A 68 -9.50 6.99 14.79
C SER A 68 -8.06 7.20 14.36
N GLU A 69 -7.42 8.20 14.96
CA GLU A 69 -6.00 8.21 15.25
C GLU A 69 -5.64 6.85 15.86
N HIS A 70 -5.54 5.82 15.04
CA HIS A 70 -4.52 4.82 15.20
C HIS A 70 -3.25 5.63 15.00
N GLY A 71 -2.87 6.40 16.03
CA GLY A 71 -1.52 6.83 16.24
C GLY A 71 -0.78 5.53 16.31
N ILE A 72 -0.34 5.07 15.15
CA ILE A 72 0.32 3.80 15.01
C ILE A 72 1.45 3.90 16.03
N PRO A 73 1.57 2.95 16.97
CA PRO A 73 2.54 3.06 18.06
C PRO A 73 3.99 3.28 17.56
N ILE A 74 4.24 3.09 16.25
CA ILE A 74 5.44 3.49 15.51
C ILE A 74 5.95 4.89 15.86
N PHE A 75 5.08 5.86 16.20
CA PHE A 75 5.49 7.24 16.52
C PHE A 75 5.27 7.65 17.98
N LYS A 76 4.95 6.71 18.88
CA LYS A 76 4.84 6.97 20.33
C LYS A 76 6.06 6.48 21.11
N GLU A 77 6.96 5.75 20.46
CA GLU A 77 8.19 5.23 21.08
C GLU A 77 9.39 6.10 20.73
N PHE A 78 10.36 6.13 21.63
CA PHE A 78 11.69 6.68 21.34
C PHE A 78 12.34 5.88 20.22
N PHE A 79 12.99 6.57 19.29
CA PHE A 79 13.80 5.94 18.26
C PHE A 79 14.92 5.10 18.90
N THR A 80 15.17 3.95 18.30
CA THR A 80 16.22 3.01 18.69
C THR A 80 17.51 3.28 17.92
N MET A 81 18.64 2.79 18.45
CA MET A 81 19.92 2.82 17.72
C MET A 81 19.88 2.05 16.40
N GLN A 82 19.05 1.01 16.29
CA GLN A 82 18.90 0.24 15.06
C GLN A 82 18.25 1.08 13.95
N GLU A 83 17.17 1.79 14.29
CA GLU A 83 16.47 2.68 13.36
C GLU A 83 17.37 3.83 12.91
N LEU A 84 18.11 4.44 13.84
CA LEU A 84 19.10 5.46 13.48
C LEU A 84 20.16 4.92 12.52
N ASN A 85 20.74 3.75 12.80
CA ASN A 85 21.75 3.16 11.91
C ASN A 85 21.18 2.85 10.52
N MET A 86 19.92 2.38 10.45
CA MET A 86 19.24 2.13 9.18
C MET A 86 18.96 3.43 8.41
N ALA A 87 18.57 4.49 9.10
CA ALA A 87 18.41 5.81 8.49
C ALA A 87 19.75 6.35 7.95
N LEU A 88 20.84 6.18 8.71
CA LEU A 88 22.19 6.59 8.31
C LEU A 88 22.71 5.78 7.12
N SER A 89 22.38 4.49 7.00
CA SER A 89 22.78 3.69 5.82
C SER A 89 22.05 4.12 4.54
N ASN A 90 20.86 4.70 4.68
CA ASN A 90 20.07 5.23 3.56
C ASN A 90 20.35 6.71 3.27
N LEU A 91 21.20 7.37 4.07
CA LEU A 91 21.56 8.77 3.89
C LEU A 91 22.44 8.95 2.65
N ASP A 92 22.03 9.83 1.74
CA ASP A 92 22.85 10.26 0.61
C ASP A 92 23.77 11.43 1.04
N PRO A 93 25.09 11.20 1.20
CA PRO A 93 26.01 12.22 1.71
C PRO A 93 26.34 13.32 0.69
N SER A 94 25.95 13.14 -0.57
CA SER A 94 26.23 14.10 -1.65
C SER A 94 25.28 15.30 -1.67
N LYS A 95 24.17 15.22 -0.93
CA LYS A 95 23.18 16.29 -0.85
C LYS A 95 23.71 17.53 -0.15
N SER A 96 23.22 18.68 -0.59
CA SER A 96 23.49 19.97 0.05
C SER A 96 23.00 19.96 1.50
N PRO A 97 23.73 20.61 2.42
CA PRO A 97 23.35 20.67 3.82
C PRO A 97 22.08 21.52 3.99
N GLY A 98 21.39 21.30 5.11
CA GLY A 98 20.25 22.13 5.50
C GLY A 98 20.66 23.52 6.00
N PRO A 99 19.70 24.30 6.53
CA PRO A 99 19.97 25.62 7.13
C PRO A 99 20.95 25.59 8.30
N ASP A 100 21.13 24.43 8.93
CA ASP A 100 22.11 24.15 9.99
C ASP A 100 23.56 24.03 9.46
N ASN A 101 23.74 23.99 8.13
CA ASN A 101 25.02 23.75 7.45
C ASN A 101 25.68 22.40 7.82
N ILE A 102 24.91 21.43 8.30
CA ILE A 102 25.43 20.10 8.63
C ILE A 102 25.36 19.22 7.38
N HIS A 103 26.52 18.83 6.87
CA HIS A 103 26.60 17.94 5.71
C HIS A 103 26.31 16.49 6.08
N GLY A 104 25.64 15.76 5.18
CA GLY A 104 25.43 14.32 5.34
C GLY A 104 26.73 13.52 5.50
N GLN A 105 27.83 14.00 4.91
CA GLN A 105 29.17 13.42 5.08
C GLN A 105 29.73 13.56 6.51
N MET A 106 29.33 14.59 7.24
CA MET A 106 29.69 14.73 8.67
C MET A 106 28.91 13.71 9.49
N ILE A 107 27.61 13.59 9.23
CA ILE A 107 26.71 12.68 9.95
C ILE A 107 27.12 11.21 9.71
N SER A 108 27.48 10.84 8.48
CA SER A 108 27.91 9.47 8.13
C SER A 108 29.21 9.04 8.84
N ARG A 109 30.03 10.00 9.28
CA ARG A 109 31.32 9.78 9.95
C ARG A 109 31.26 9.91 11.47
N LEU A 110 30.06 10.03 12.05
CA LEU A 110 29.91 10.06 13.50
C LEU A 110 30.43 8.79 14.14
N SER A 111 31.19 8.95 15.23
CA SER A 111 31.55 7.85 16.12
C SER A 111 30.30 7.30 16.83
N ASP A 112 30.39 6.12 17.43
CA ASP A 112 29.27 5.54 18.18
C ASP A 112 28.77 6.46 19.30
N TRP A 113 29.67 7.24 19.91
CA TRP A 113 29.29 8.25 20.89
C TRP A 113 28.48 9.38 20.24
N GLY A 114 28.95 9.90 19.10
CA GLY A 114 28.22 10.93 18.35
C GLY A 114 26.84 10.47 17.87
N LYS A 115 26.71 9.20 17.45
CA LYS A 115 25.41 8.60 17.09
C LYS A 115 24.46 8.50 18.29
N LYS A 116 24.97 8.16 19.48
CA LYS A 116 24.16 8.12 20.70
C LYS A 116 23.64 9.50 21.08
N SER A 117 24.50 10.52 21.04
CA SER A 117 24.07 11.90 21.30
C SER A 117 23.06 12.39 20.26
N LEU A 118 23.24 12.03 19.00
CA LEU A 118 22.27 12.34 17.94
C LEU A 118 20.91 11.67 18.20
N LEU A 119 20.91 10.40 18.61
CA LEU A 119 19.69 9.67 18.97
C LEU A 119 18.97 10.34 20.15
N GLU A 120 19.72 10.74 21.17
CA GLU A 120 19.18 11.43 22.33
C GLU A 120 18.50 12.75 21.93
N ILE A 121 19.13 13.54 21.07
CA ILE A 121 18.54 14.79 20.55
C ILE A 121 17.22 14.53 19.82
N PHE A 122 17.15 13.53 18.94
CA PHE A 122 15.92 13.18 18.23
C PHE A 122 14.80 12.69 19.15
N ASN A 123 15.17 12.05 20.26
CA ASN A 123 14.23 11.53 21.27
C ASN A 123 13.79 12.59 22.29
N LEU A 124 14.43 13.76 22.33
CA LEU A 124 14.04 14.88 23.19
C LEU A 124 12.99 15.79 22.55
N SER A 125 12.72 15.61 21.25
CA SER A 125 11.84 16.46 20.45
C SER A 125 10.48 15.84 20.20
#